data_AF-A0AA35JHL7-F1
#
_entry.id   AF-A0AA35JHL7-F1
#
_cell.length_a   1.000
_cell.length_b   1.000
_cell.length_c   1.000
_cell.angle_alpha   90.00
_cell.angle_beta   90.00
_cell.angle_gamma   90.00
#
_symmetry.space_group_name_H-M   'P 1'
#
loop_
_entity.id
_entity.type
_entity.pdbx_description
1 polymer ?
#
loop_
_entity_poly.entity_id
_entity_poly.type
_entity_poly.pdbx_seq_one_letter_code
_entity_poly.pdbx_strand_id
1 'polypeptide(L)'
;MVQQLSLFGYISDDGYDLLISTLTTISGNPPLLYNSLCTVWKPNPSYDVENVNSRNQLVEPNRIKLTKELPFSYLINETMVGQPLNFKILKSFTNDTISLSYVMTRNILHNEVLHTSNASTTTEIKNGSEHAGQIVNENDIVDVDMDASSTPSNRSCSPWSLQISDIPAAGNNRSVSMQTIAETIILSSAGENPSISSLMSGFGYVFEYQYLTIGVKFFMRHGLILELQKIWQIQEAGNSQITNGGFLIKAYINVNRGTDIDRINYTETVLMNLKKELQGYIELSVPDRQSMDSRVAHGNILI
;
A
#
# COMPACT_ATOMS: atom_id res chain seq x y z
N MET A 1 11.81 -10.86 -11.95
CA MET A 1 11.48 -9.59 -12.62
C MET A 1 10.25 -9.85 -13.48
N VAL A 2 9.23 -9.01 -13.33
CA VAL A 2 7.98 -9.08 -14.10
C VAL A 2 7.94 -7.89 -15.06
N GLN A 3 7.39 -8.08 -16.25
CA GLN A 3 7.08 -6.97 -17.14
C GLN A 3 5.60 -6.62 -16.99
N GLN A 4 5.32 -5.39 -16.60
CA GLN A 4 3.98 -4.84 -16.51
C GLN A 4 3.68 -4.06 -17.78
N LEU A 5 2.67 -4.51 -18.53
CA LEU A 5 2.11 -3.74 -19.64
C LEU A 5 0.87 -3.00 -19.14
N SER A 6 0.76 -1.70 -19.40
CA SER A 6 -0.32 -0.90 -18.84
C SER A 6 -0.79 0.26 -19.73
N LEU A 7 -2.05 0.64 -19.49
CA LEU A 7 -2.71 1.83 -20.00
C LEU A 7 -3.37 2.57 -18.84
N PHE A 8 -3.41 3.89 -18.95
CA PHE A 8 -3.93 4.77 -17.91
C PHE A 8 -5.02 5.66 -18.48
N GLY A 9 -5.93 6.11 -17.62
CA GLY A 9 -6.98 7.05 -17.98
C GLY A 9 -7.50 7.76 -16.74
N TYR A 10 -8.38 8.72 -16.97
CA TYR A 10 -9.01 9.50 -15.91
C TYR A 10 -10.51 9.57 -16.15
N ILE A 11 -11.28 9.51 -15.07
CA ILE A 11 -12.73 9.74 -15.10
C ILE A 11 -13.14 10.67 -13.95
N SER A 12 -14.12 11.54 -14.20
CA SER A 12 -14.72 12.37 -13.16
C SER A 12 -15.56 11.54 -12.18
N ASP A 13 -15.79 12.10 -10.99
CA ASP A 13 -16.60 11.44 -9.96
C ASP A 13 -18.05 11.18 -10.40
N ASP A 14 -18.60 12.03 -11.28
CA ASP A 14 -19.95 11.88 -11.84
C ASP A 14 -20.06 10.64 -12.74
N GLY A 15 -19.02 10.35 -13.52
CA GLY A 15 -18.98 9.21 -14.44
C GLY A 15 -18.79 7.85 -13.75
N TYR A 16 -18.45 7.85 -12.46
CA TYR A 16 -18.05 6.62 -11.75
C TYR A 16 -19.14 5.55 -11.72
N ASP A 17 -20.41 5.90 -11.43
CA ASP A 17 -21.47 4.88 -11.28
C ASP A 17 -21.78 4.15 -12.60
N LEU A 18 -21.80 4.92 -13.69
CA LEU A 18 -22.02 4.37 -15.02
C LEU A 18 -20.81 3.55 -15.49
N LEU A 19 -19.59 3.99 -15.15
CA LEU A 19 -18.38 3.21 -15.42
C LEU A 19 -18.38 1.88 -14.66
N ILE A 20 -18.69 1.88 -13.37
CA ILE A 20 -18.75 0.66 -12.56
C ILE A 20 -19.76 -0.34 -13.15
N SER A 21 -20.94 0.15 -13.55
CA SER A 21 -21.98 -0.68 -14.17
C SER A 21 -21.53 -1.25 -15.52
N THR A 22 -20.86 -0.43 -16.32
CA THR A 22 -20.29 -0.83 -17.62
C THR A 22 -19.19 -1.87 -17.45
N LEU A 23 -18.23 -1.64 -16.55
CA LEU A 23 -17.13 -2.56 -16.26
C LEU A 23 -17.62 -3.87 -15.65
N THR A 24 -18.64 -3.83 -14.79
CA THR A 24 -19.28 -5.05 -14.27
C THR A 24 -19.90 -5.86 -15.42
N THR A 25 -20.52 -5.20 -16.39
CA THR A 25 -21.13 -5.85 -17.57
C THR A 25 -20.07 -6.45 -18.50
N ILE A 26 -18.99 -5.71 -18.78
CA ILE A 26 -17.91 -6.17 -19.67
C ILE A 26 -17.10 -7.29 -19.01
N SER A 27 -16.72 -7.13 -17.73
CA SER A 27 -15.92 -8.12 -17.02
C SER A 27 -16.71 -9.35 -16.59
N GLY A 28 -18.02 -9.21 -16.41
CA GLY A 28 -18.88 -10.23 -15.79
C GLY A 28 -18.61 -10.43 -14.29
N ASN A 29 -17.74 -9.62 -13.69
CA ASN A 29 -17.32 -9.74 -12.30
C ASN A 29 -17.66 -8.46 -11.51
N PRO A 30 -18.00 -8.58 -10.22
CA PRO A 30 -18.25 -7.41 -9.39
C PRO A 30 -16.95 -6.63 -9.09
N PRO A 31 -17.03 -5.32 -8.84
CA PRO A 31 -15.90 -4.53 -8.33
C PRO A 31 -15.46 -5.04 -6.96
N LEU A 32 -14.16 -5.28 -6.78
CA LEU A 32 -13.60 -5.67 -5.49
C LEU A 32 -12.85 -4.49 -4.87
N LEU A 33 -13.29 -4.09 -3.69
CA LEU A 33 -12.64 -3.02 -2.95
C LEU A 33 -11.24 -3.44 -2.49
N TYR A 34 -10.26 -2.55 -2.66
CA TYR A 34 -8.91 -2.73 -2.16
C TYR A 34 -8.35 -1.40 -1.67
N ASN A 35 -7.31 -1.48 -0.85
CA ASN A 35 -6.48 -0.34 -0.51
C ASN A 35 -5.01 -0.78 -0.49
N SER A 36 -4.10 0.16 -0.67
CA SER A 36 -2.68 -0.08 -0.48
C SER A 36 -1.97 1.16 0.02
N LEU A 37 -1.25 1.01 1.14
CA LEU A 37 -0.32 2.02 1.63
C LEU A 37 1.03 1.77 0.95
N CYS A 38 1.56 2.81 0.31
CA CYS A 38 2.84 2.79 -0.34
C CYS A 38 3.79 3.77 0.34
N THR A 39 4.96 3.30 0.74
CA THR A 39 6.04 4.16 1.26
C THR A 39 7.23 4.09 0.32
N VAL A 40 7.81 5.24 0.02
CA VAL A 40 8.89 5.37 -0.95
C VAL A 40 10.15 5.85 -0.26
N TRP A 41 11.24 5.18 -0.60
CA TRP A 41 12.54 5.30 0.05
C TRP A 41 13.59 5.59 -1.01
N LYS A 42 14.45 6.57 -0.75
CA LYS A 42 15.58 6.91 -1.61
C LYS A 42 16.90 6.50 -0.97
N PRO A 43 17.96 6.24 -1.75
CA PRO A 43 19.30 6.06 -1.20
C PRO A 43 19.67 7.26 -0.30
N ASN A 44 20.33 6.98 0.82
CA ASN A 44 20.69 7.99 1.79
C ASN A 44 21.65 9.01 1.14
N PRO A 45 21.29 10.30 1.05
CA PRO A 45 22.13 11.32 0.42
C PRO A 45 23.44 11.56 1.19
N SER A 46 23.56 11.10 2.44
CA SER A 46 24.81 11.18 3.20
C SER A 46 25.85 10.13 2.78
N TYR A 47 25.45 9.10 2.06
CA TYR A 47 26.36 8.07 1.55
C TYR A 47 26.62 8.32 0.07
N ASP A 48 27.87 8.61 -0.27
CA ASP A 48 28.30 8.74 -1.66
C ASP A 48 28.75 7.36 -2.16
N VAL A 49 28.10 6.86 -3.20
CA VAL A 49 28.33 5.54 -3.77
C VAL A 49 28.57 5.69 -5.26
N GLU A 50 29.63 5.06 -5.75
CA GLU A 50 29.93 5.05 -7.17
C GLU A 50 28.83 4.33 -7.95
N ASN A 51 28.46 4.86 -9.12
CA ASN A 51 27.43 4.27 -9.99
C ASN A 51 27.93 3.01 -10.74
N VAL A 52 28.92 2.31 -10.21
CA VAL A 52 29.56 1.17 -10.85
C VAL A 52 29.65 0.02 -9.87
N ASN A 53 29.29 -1.18 -10.31
CA ASN A 53 29.45 -2.38 -9.50
C ASN A 53 30.86 -2.98 -9.69
N SER A 54 31.19 -4.01 -8.89
CA SER A 54 32.46 -4.75 -8.99
C SER A 54 32.68 -5.45 -10.33
N ARG A 55 31.64 -5.53 -11.18
CA ARG A 55 31.68 -6.08 -12.54
C ARG A 55 31.73 -4.99 -13.62
N ASN A 56 31.98 -3.75 -13.23
CA ASN A 56 32.05 -2.60 -14.12
C ASN A 56 30.75 -2.35 -14.93
N GLN A 57 29.60 -2.65 -14.33
CA GLN A 57 28.30 -2.31 -14.89
C GLN A 57 27.82 -1.02 -14.26
N LEU A 58 27.28 -0.13 -15.09
CA LEU A 58 26.65 1.10 -14.64
C LEU A 58 25.35 0.75 -13.90
N VAL A 59 25.25 1.17 -12.64
CA VAL A 59 24.08 0.99 -11.79
C VAL A 59 23.66 2.36 -11.30
N GLU A 60 22.43 2.74 -11.64
CA GLU A 60 21.89 4.03 -11.26
C GLU A 60 21.09 3.92 -9.94
N PRO A 61 21.14 4.94 -9.08
CA PRO A 61 20.34 4.97 -7.86
C PRO A 61 18.84 5.03 -8.18
N ASN A 62 18.09 4.08 -7.62
CA ASN A 62 16.65 3.97 -7.78
C ASN A 62 15.94 3.94 -6.43
N ARG A 63 14.70 4.44 -6.41
CA ARG A 63 13.84 4.42 -5.23
C ARG A 63 13.30 3.02 -4.99
N ILE A 64 13.15 2.67 -3.71
CA ILE A 64 12.45 1.46 -3.28
C ILE A 64 11.03 1.85 -2.87
N LYS A 65 10.05 1.11 -3.37
CA LYS A 65 8.65 1.23 -2.95
C LYS A 65 8.29 0.03 -2.09
N LEU A 66 7.83 0.28 -0.87
CA LEU A 66 7.22 -0.74 -0.01
C LEU A 66 5.70 -0.57 -0.05
N THR A 67 4.99 -1.69 -0.26
CA THR A 67 3.53 -1.71 -0.36
C THR A 67 2.93 -2.73 0.59
N LYS A 68 1.82 -2.37 1.23
CA LYS A 68 1.05 -3.24 2.14
C LYS A 68 -0.42 -2.84 2.13
N GLU A 69 -1.33 -3.80 2.29
CA GLU A 69 -2.74 -3.52 2.57
C GLU A 69 -2.99 -3.11 4.03
N LEU A 70 -3.89 -2.15 4.23
CA LEU A 70 -4.38 -1.77 5.54
C LEU A 70 -5.76 -2.39 5.79
N PRO A 71 -6.03 -2.92 6.99
CA PRO A 71 -7.38 -3.21 7.41
C PRO A 71 -8.27 -1.97 7.28
N PHE A 72 -9.43 -2.12 6.63
CA PHE A 72 -10.35 -1.01 6.41
C PHE A 72 -10.85 -0.36 7.71
N SER A 73 -10.78 -1.06 8.85
CA SER A 73 -11.05 -0.48 10.17
C SER A 73 -10.22 0.77 10.48
N TYR A 74 -9.04 0.91 9.88
CA TYR A 74 -8.19 2.10 10.06
C TYR A 74 -8.53 3.26 9.11
N LEU A 75 -9.34 2.99 8.08
CA LEU A 75 -9.64 3.95 7.01
C LEU A 75 -11.08 4.48 7.08
N ILE A 76 -11.95 3.80 7.84
CA ILE A 76 -13.37 4.11 7.92
C ILE A 76 -13.64 5.01 9.14
N ASN A 77 -14.43 6.07 8.95
CA ASN A 77 -14.95 6.90 10.03
C ASN A 77 -16.00 6.15 10.88
N GLU A 78 -16.15 6.51 12.15
CA GLU A 78 -17.13 5.92 13.08
C GLU A 78 -18.57 5.89 12.52
N THR A 79 -18.91 6.82 11.62
CA THR A 79 -20.23 6.92 10.96
C THR A 79 -20.52 5.83 9.93
N MET A 80 -19.52 5.06 9.51
CA MET A 80 -19.65 3.97 8.53
C MET A 80 -19.48 2.58 9.15
N VAL A 81 -19.32 2.51 10.47
CA VAL A 81 -19.35 1.25 11.23
C VAL A 81 -20.77 0.69 11.18
N GLY A 82 -21.01 -0.29 10.30
CA GLY A 82 -22.28 -1.03 10.21
C GLY A 82 -22.96 -1.04 8.84
N GLN A 83 -22.48 -0.26 7.85
CA GLN A 83 -22.92 -0.42 6.47
C GLN A 83 -22.04 -1.44 5.72
N PRO A 84 -22.60 -2.23 4.78
CA PRO A 84 -21.78 -3.10 3.95
C PRO A 84 -20.76 -2.24 3.17
N LEU A 85 -19.48 -2.56 3.36
CA LEU A 85 -18.34 -1.94 2.67
C LEU A 85 -18.47 -2.16 1.16
N ASN A 86 -19.11 -1.20 0.50
CA ASN A 86 -19.42 -1.27 -0.93
C ASN A 86 -18.56 -0.27 -1.71
N PHE A 87 -18.43 -0.49 -3.02
CA PHE A 87 -17.75 0.40 -3.97
C PHE A 87 -18.27 1.85 -3.98
N LYS A 88 -19.40 2.13 -3.31
CA LYS A 88 -19.98 3.47 -3.13
C LYS A 88 -19.23 4.33 -2.11
N ILE A 89 -18.44 3.73 -1.20
CA ILE A 89 -17.65 4.51 -0.22
C ILE A 89 -16.64 5.44 -0.90
N LEU A 90 -16.20 5.13 -2.12
CA LEU A 90 -15.25 5.96 -2.82
C LEU A 90 -15.82 7.33 -3.22
N LYS A 91 -17.16 7.43 -3.35
CA LYS A 91 -17.84 8.72 -3.56
C LYS A 91 -17.90 9.57 -2.30
N SER A 92 -17.84 8.98 -1.11
CA SER A 92 -17.79 9.77 0.14
C SER A 92 -16.40 10.33 0.43
N PHE A 93 -15.36 9.85 -0.26
CA PHE A 93 -13.98 10.34 -0.11
C PHE A 93 -13.65 11.43 -1.17
N THR A 94 -14.47 12.47 -1.22
CA THR A 94 -14.24 13.67 -2.06
C THR A 94 -13.42 14.74 -1.34
N ASN A 95 -13.22 14.60 -0.03
CA ASN A 95 -12.45 15.56 0.76
C ASN A 95 -11.00 15.10 0.89
N ASP A 96 -10.09 16.07 1.04
CA ASP A 96 -8.65 15.85 1.18
C ASP A 96 -8.26 15.03 2.41
N THR A 97 -9.13 14.96 3.42
CA THR A 97 -8.82 14.36 4.72
C THR A 97 -9.33 12.92 4.84
N ILE A 98 -8.38 11.99 4.85
CA ILE A 98 -8.59 10.64 5.39
C ILE A 98 -8.38 10.64 6.91
N SER A 99 -9.09 9.77 7.63
CA SER A 99 -9.00 9.61 9.09
C SER A 99 -7.66 9.05 9.57
N LEU A 100 -6.81 8.65 8.63
CA LEU A 100 -5.49 8.09 8.90
C LEU A 100 -4.48 9.22 9.16
N SER A 101 -4.06 9.38 10.41
CA SER A 101 -2.98 10.30 10.77
C SER A 101 -1.61 9.74 10.37
N TYR A 102 -0.68 10.61 9.99
CA TYR A 102 0.72 10.27 9.73
C TYR A 102 1.38 9.53 10.90
N VAL A 103 1.00 9.86 12.14
CA VAL A 103 1.46 9.17 13.35
C VAL A 103 1.03 7.70 13.35
N MET A 104 -0.17 7.40 12.86
CA MET A 104 -0.68 6.04 12.75
C MET A 104 0.05 5.24 11.68
N THR A 105 0.37 5.84 10.53
CA THR A 105 1.24 5.19 9.54
C THR A 105 2.64 4.96 10.09
N ARG A 106 3.19 5.92 10.84
CA ARG A 106 4.48 5.76 11.52
C ARG A 106 4.45 4.61 12.51
N ASN A 107 3.38 4.45 13.27
CA ASN A 107 3.19 3.30 14.18
C ASN A 107 3.05 1.98 13.41
N ILE A 108 2.45 1.98 12.21
CA ILE A 108 2.43 0.81 11.33
C ILE A 108 3.83 0.47 10.80
N LEU A 109 4.64 1.48 10.47
CA LEU A 109 6.05 1.29 10.08
C LEU A 109 6.91 0.79 11.26
N HIS A 110 6.65 1.29 12.47
CA HIS A 110 7.36 0.90 13.69
C HIS A 110 6.75 -0.32 14.41
N ASN A 111 5.61 -0.83 13.92
CA ASN A 111 4.77 -1.86 14.53
C ASN A 111 4.46 -1.58 16.02
N GLU A 112 4.16 -0.33 16.35
CA GLU A 112 3.64 0.03 17.67
C GLU A 112 2.14 -0.25 17.70
N VAL A 113 1.75 -1.28 18.47
CA VAL A 113 0.35 -1.66 18.67
C VAL A 113 -0.35 -0.52 19.43
N LEU A 114 -1.42 0.03 18.87
CA LEU A 114 -2.38 0.85 19.60
C LEU A 114 -3.01 -0.03 20.68
N HIS A 115 -2.57 0.13 21.93
CA HIS A 115 -3.39 -0.27 23.06
C HIS A 115 -4.63 0.63 23.05
N THR A 116 -5.75 0.11 22.56
CA THR A 116 -7.06 0.64 22.96
C THR A 116 -7.19 0.34 24.45
N SER A 117 -6.74 1.27 25.28
CA SER A 117 -7.04 1.24 26.72
C SER A 117 -8.54 1.39 26.86
N ASN A 118 -9.23 0.25 27.00
CA ASN A 118 -10.60 0.20 27.49
C ASN A 118 -10.56 0.73 28.93
N ALA A 119 -10.77 2.03 29.09
CA ALA A 119 -11.13 2.61 30.37
C ALA A 119 -12.58 2.19 30.68
N SER A 120 -12.77 0.96 31.15
CA SER A 120 -13.99 0.57 31.84
C SER A 120 -13.80 0.84 33.33
N THR A 121 -14.34 1.99 33.70
CA THR A 121 -14.76 2.45 35.03
C THR A 121 -14.89 1.36 36.07
N THR A 122 -14.11 1.49 37.14
CA THR A 122 -14.28 0.81 38.41
C THR A 122 -15.63 1.19 39.00
N THR A 123 -16.61 0.29 38.97
CA THR A 123 -17.79 0.37 39.84
C THR A 123 -17.69 -0.70 40.90
N GLU A 124 -17.45 -0.22 42.12
CA GLU A 124 -17.57 -0.93 43.38
C GLU A 124 -18.92 -1.65 43.48
N ILE A 125 -18.90 -2.95 43.80
CA ILE A 125 -20.05 -3.61 44.41
C ILE A 125 -19.55 -4.39 45.63
N LYS A 126 -19.91 -3.85 46.80
CA LYS A 126 -19.85 -4.47 48.13
C LYS A 126 -20.88 -5.60 48.24
N ASN A 127 -20.51 -6.69 48.91
CA ASN A 127 -21.34 -7.64 49.68
C ASN A 127 -20.32 -8.40 50.58
N GLY A 128 -20.31 -8.43 51.91
CA GLY A 128 -21.37 -8.62 52.91
C GLY A 128 -21.35 -10.08 53.42
N SER A 129 -20.39 -10.46 54.27
CA SER A 129 -20.54 -10.88 55.70
C SER A 129 -20.92 -12.36 55.95
N GLU A 130 -20.07 -13.14 56.63
CA GLU A 130 -20.26 -13.71 58.00
C GLU A 130 -19.37 -14.94 58.35
N HIS A 131 -18.77 -14.85 59.55
CA HIS A 131 -18.45 -15.88 60.56
C HIS A 131 -17.34 -16.98 60.43
N ALA A 132 -16.25 -16.71 61.16
CA ALA A 132 -15.66 -17.44 62.32
C ALA A 132 -15.16 -18.91 62.21
N GLY A 133 -13.85 -19.12 62.51
CA GLY A 133 -13.30 -20.42 62.90
C GLY A 133 -11.77 -20.58 62.89
N GLN A 134 -11.13 -20.39 64.06
CA GLN A 134 -9.86 -20.93 64.62
C GLN A 134 -8.67 -21.53 63.79
N ILE A 135 -7.47 -20.96 64.07
CA ILE A 135 -6.15 -21.54 64.48
C ILE A 135 -5.39 -22.52 63.54
N VAL A 136 -4.15 -22.17 63.13
CA VAL A 136 -2.83 -22.79 63.51
C VAL A 136 -1.70 -22.35 62.52
N ASN A 137 -0.54 -22.03 63.10
CA ASN A 137 0.75 -21.60 62.54
C ASN A 137 1.34 -22.48 61.42
N GLU A 138 2.15 -21.88 60.51
CA GLU A 138 3.61 -22.09 60.45
C GLU A 138 4.25 -21.44 59.19
N ASN A 139 5.27 -20.61 59.47
CA ASN A 139 6.51 -20.38 58.72
C ASN A 139 6.51 -19.60 57.39
N ASP A 140 7.04 -18.39 57.54
CA ASP A 140 7.69 -17.51 56.56
C ASP A 140 8.28 -18.22 55.33
N ILE A 141 7.64 -18.01 54.18
CA ILE A 141 8.30 -18.05 52.88
C ILE A 141 8.41 -16.59 52.45
N VAL A 142 9.65 -16.09 52.47
CA VAL A 142 10.02 -14.80 51.88
C VAL A 142 9.94 -15.00 50.37
N ASP A 143 8.79 -14.71 49.77
CA ASP A 143 8.68 -14.56 48.32
C ASP A 143 9.47 -13.31 47.93
N VAL A 144 10.71 -13.55 47.50
CA VAL A 144 11.51 -12.59 46.77
C VAL A 144 10.71 -12.27 45.51
N ASP A 145 10.11 -11.07 45.48
CA ASP A 145 9.57 -10.46 44.27
C ASP A 145 10.65 -10.52 43.19
N MET A 146 10.57 -11.56 42.37
CA MET A 146 11.36 -11.73 41.17
C MET A 146 10.85 -10.65 40.24
N ASP A 147 11.63 -9.55 40.16
CA ASP A 147 11.50 -8.51 39.15
C ASP A 147 11.01 -9.14 37.86
N ALA A 148 9.80 -8.75 37.46
CA ALA A 148 9.19 -9.15 36.21
C ALA A 148 10.09 -8.66 35.08
N SER A 149 11.10 -9.47 34.75
CA SER A 149 11.97 -9.28 33.61
C SER A 149 11.06 -9.09 32.43
N SER A 150 11.15 -7.91 31.82
CA SER A 150 10.41 -7.49 30.65
C SER A 150 10.31 -8.65 29.66
N THR A 151 9.12 -9.23 29.53
CA THR A 151 8.83 -10.13 28.42
C THR A 151 9.24 -9.39 27.15
N PRO A 152 10.21 -9.89 26.36
CA PRO A 152 10.60 -9.21 25.15
C PRO A 152 9.34 -9.17 24.29
N SER A 153 8.81 -7.96 24.08
CA SER A 153 7.75 -7.78 23.10
C SER A 153 8.31 -8.33 21.80
N ASN A 154 7.80 -9.49 21.35
CA ASN A 154 8.12 -10.07 20.05
C ASN A 154 7.56 -9.14 18.98
N ARG A 155 8.22 -7.99 18.79
CA ARG A 155 7.91 -7.00 17.76
C ARG A 155 8.44 -7.58 16.47
N SER A 156 7.63 -8.35 15.76
CA SER A 156 7.95 -8.76 14.39
C SER A 156 7.37 -7.75 13.42
N CYS A 157 8.08 -7.42 12.35
CA CYS A 157 7.47 -6.63 11.28
C CYS A 157 6.38 -7.42 10.57
N SER A 158 5.34 -6.70 10.16
CA SER A 158 4.29 -7.21 9.28
C SER A 158 4.81 -7.47 7.86
N PRO A 159 4.11 -8.27 7.03
CA PRO A 159 4.52 -8.50 5.67
C PRO A 159 4.46 -7.23 4.80
N TRP A 160 5.45 -7.05 3.92
CA TRP A 160 5.52 -5.95 2.95
C TRP A 160 5.97 -6.48 1.59
N SER A 161 5.41 -5.95 0.51
CA SER A 161 5.96 -6.12 -0.84
C SER A 161 6.97 -5.01 -1.11
N LEU A 162 8.21 -5.38 -1.44
CA LEU A 162 9.28 -4.48 -1.83
C LEU A 162 9.41 -4.52 -3.35
N GLN A 163 9.23 -3.36 -3.98
CA GLN A 163 9.28 -3.20 -5.43
C GLN A 163 10.31 -2.13 -5.84
N ILE A 164 11.05 -2.42 -6.89
CA ILE A 164 11.87 -1.45 -7.64
C ILE A 164 11.39 -1.52 -9.08
N SER A 165 11.01 -0.38 -9.63
CA SER A 165 10.57 -0.25 -11.02
C SER A 165 11.63 0.46 -11.84
N ASP A 166 11.86 0.00 -13.07
CA ASP A 166 12.69 0.72 -14.02
C ASP A 166 11.85 1.73 -14.80
N ILE A 167 12.50 2.67 -15.51
CA ILE A 167 11.79 3.53 -16.45
C ILE A 167 11.08 2.68 -17.51
N PRO A 168 9.85 3.05 -17.95
CA PRO A 168 9.21 2.35 -19.05
C PRO A 168 10.11 2.31 -20.28
N ALA A 169 10.03 1.20 -21.02
CA ALA A 169 10.93 0.92 -22.11
C ALA A 169 10.81 1.99 -23.22
N ALA A 170 11.95 2.37 -23.78
CA ALA A 170 12.05 3.49 -24.74
C ALA A 170 11.50 3.09 -26.12
N GLY A 171 10.70 3.94 -26.76
CA GLY A 171 10.28 3.77 -28.14
C GLY A 171 9.35 4.88 -28.60
N ASN A 172 9.46 5.28 -29.87
CA ASN A 172 8.58 6.27 -30.46
C ASN A 172 7.18 5.66 -30.68
N ASN A 173 6.11 6.33 -30.23
CA ASN A 173 4.71 5.93 -30.39
C ASN A 173 4.36 4.49 -29.96
N ARG A 174 4.72 4.12 -28.73
CA ARG A 174 4.28 2.84 -28.17
C ARG A 174 2.76 2.85 -27.95
N SER A 175 2.13 1.74 -28.29
CA SER A 175 0.70 1.47 -28.09
C SER A 175 0.34 1.30 -26.59
N VAL A 176 1.26 0.75 -25.80
CA VAL A 176 1.12 0.45 -24.37
C VAL A 176 2.41 0.81 -23.60
N SER A 177 2.27 1.16 -22.32
CA SER A 177 3.42 1.30 -21.43
C SER A 177 3.96 -0.09 -21.09
N MET A 178 5.27 -0.27 -21.09
CA MET A 178 5.91 -1.52 -20.68
C MET A 178 7.03 -1.21 -19.69
N GLN A 179 6.87 -1.69 -18.46
CA GLN A 179 7.77 -1.40 -17.34
C GLN A 179 8.29 -2.69 -16.71
N THR A 180 9.58 -2.73 -16.40
CA THR A 180 10.18 -3.85 -15.64
C THR A 180 10.05 -3.56 -14.15
N ILE A 181 9.56 -4.54 -13.38
CA ILE A 181 9.43 -4.45 -11.93
C ILE A 181 10.17 -5.64 -11.31
N ALA A 182 11.12 -5.34 -10.42
CA ALA A 182 11.73 -6.30 -9.52
C ALA A 182 10.95 -6.26 -8.19
N GLU A 183 10.43 -7.40 -7.76
CA GLU A 183 9.64 -7.52 -6.54
C GLU A 183 10.19 -8.62 -5.64
N THR A 184 10.14 -8.40 -4.33
CA THR A 184 10.36 -9.40 -3.28
C THR A 184 9.39 -9.17 -2.13
N ILE A 185 9.05 -10.23 -1.39
CA ILE A 185 8.15 -10.13 -0.24
C ILE A 185 8.95 -10.27 1.05
N ILE A 186 8.85 -9.27 1.90
CA ILE A 186 9.33 -9.30 3.29
C ILE A 186 8.23 -9.96 4.10
N LEU A 187 8.52 -11.10 4.74
CA LEU A 187 7.54 -11.82 5.56
C LEU A 187 7.50 -11.31 6.99
N SER A 188 8.69 -11.19 7.58
CA SER A 188 8.90 -10.67 8.93
C SER A 188 10.37 -10.23 9.09
N SER A 189 10.64 -9.49 10.16
CA SER A 189 11.98 -9.09 10.56
C SER A 189 12.25 -9.54 11.99
N ALA A 190 13.52 -9.75 12.32
CA ALA A 190 14.01 -10.07 13.65
C ALA A 190 15.32 -9.31 13.91
N GLY A 191 15.65 -9.08 15.18
CA GLY A 191 16.87 -8.38 15.61
C GLY A 191 16.60 -7.31 16.67
N GLU A 192 17.62 -6.52 17.00
CA GLU A 192 17.54 -5.45 18.00
C GLU A 192 16.51 -4.37 17.64
N ASN A 193 16.43 -4.03 16.35
CA ASN A 193 15.48 -3.05 15.82
C ASN A 193 14.64 -3.67 14.70
N PRO A 194 13.52 -4.34 15.02
CA PRO A 194 12.72 -5.07 14.04
C PRO A 194 11.82 -4.17 13.17
N SER A 195 11.86 -2.84 13.32
CA SER A 195 11.01 -1.96 12.51
C SER A 195 11.40 -1.95 11.03
N ILE A 196 10.44 -1.74 10.12
CA ILE A 196 10.74 -1.65 8.69
C ILE A 196 11.63 -0.44 8.38
N SER A 197 11.46 0.65 9.13
CA SER A 197 12.26 1.86 9.00
C SER A 197 13.72 1.62 9.37
N SER A 198 13.97 0.86 10.43
CA SER A 198 15.33 0.45 10.82
C SER A 198 15.95 -0.49 9.79
N LEU A 199 15.18 -1.43 9.23
CA LEU A 199 15.64 -2.32 8.17
C LEU A 199 16.06 -1.53 6.92
N MET A 200 15.21 -0.60 6.47
CA MET A 200 15.51 0.25 5.31
C MET A 200 16.71 1.17 5.56
N SER A 201 16.83 1.72 6.79
CA SER A 201 18.00 2.49 7.21
C SER A 201 19.27 1.64 7.19
N GLY A 202 19.19 0.37 7.60
CA GLY A 202 20.28 -0.61 7.53
C GLY A 202 20.71 -0.94 6.09
N PHE A 203 19.79 -0.87 5.12
CA PHE A 203 20.11 -0.94 3.69
C PHE A 203 20.66 0.37 3.10
N GLY A 204 20.78 1.42 3.91
CA GLY A 204 21.25 2.73 3.47
C GLY A 204 20.19 3.53 2.71
N TYR A 205 18.91 3.25 2.93
CA TYR A 205 17.78 4.01 2.37
C TYR A 205 17.13 4.90 3.42
N VAL A 206 16.63 6.05 2.99
CA VAL A 206 15.92 7.05 3.81
C VAL A 206 14.52 7.26 3.24
N PHE A 207 13.55 7.40 4.14
CA PHE A 207 12.17 7.70 3.78
C PHE A 207 12.07 9.02 3.01
N GLU A 208 11.26 9.07 1.96
CA GLU A 208 11.05 10.28 1.17
C GLU A 208 9.60 10.76 1.22
N TYR A 209 8.66 9.90 0.84
CA TYR A 209 7.24 10.20 0.89
C TYR A 209 6.41 8.91 0.99
N GLN A 210 5.14 9.08 1.32
CA GLN A 210 4.17 7.98 1.31
C GLN A 210 2.84 8.45 0.75
N TYR A 211 2.08 7.50 0.23
CA TYR A 211 0.75 7.73 -0.29
C TYR A 211 -0.12 6.50 -0.05
N LEU A 212 -1.42 6.73 0.12
CA LEU A 212 -2.43 5.70 0.24
C LEU A 212 -3.25 5.68 -1.04
N THR A 213 -3.49 4.49 -1.56
CA THR A 213 -4.48 4.29 -2.62
C THR A 213 -5.67 3.52 -2.07
N ILE A 214 -6.87 3.95 -2.44
CA ILE A 214 -8.11 3.22 -2.18
C ILE A 214 -8.83 3.13 -3.51
N GLY A 215 -9.25 1.92 -3.86
CA GLY A 215 -9.79 1.66 -5.18
C GLY A 215 -10.70 0.46 -5.24
N VAL A 216 -11.26 0.24 -6.41
CA VAL A 216 -11.88 -1.03 -6.78
C VAL A 216 -11.10 -1.65 -7.94
N LYS A 217 -10.96 -2.97 -7.91
CA LYS A 217 -10.32 -3.75 -8.97
C LYS A 217 -11.31 -4.70 -9.61
N PHE A 218 -11.20 -4.83 -10.93
CA PHE A 218 -11.93 -5.78 -11.74
C PHE A 218 -10.96 -6.81 -12.29
N PHE A 219 -11.30 -8.08 -12.11
CA PHE A 219 -10.60 -9.18 -12.76
C PHE A 219 -11.29 -9.49 -14.08
N MET A 220 -10.55 -9.38 -15.18
CA MET A 220 -11.02 -9.67 -16.52
C MET A 220 -10.33 -10.90 -17.08
N ARG A 221 -10.70 -11.29 -18.30
CA ARG A 221 -10.10 -12.44 -18.99
C ARG A 221 -8.61 -12.22 -19.26
N HIS A 222 -7.87 -13.30 -19.44
CA HIS A 222 -6.44 -13.29 -19.80
C HIS A 222 -5.51 -12.59 -18.80
N GLY A 223 -5.91 -12.50 -17.52
CA GLY A 223 -5.11 -11.88 -16.47
C GLY A 223 -5.08 -10.36 -16.52
N LEU A 224 -6.01 -9.73 -17.25
CA LEU A 224 -6.21 -8.29 -17.25
C LEU A 224 -6.83 -7.84 -15.92
N ILE A 225 -6.16 -6.89 -15.28
CA ILE A 225 -6.60 -6.25 -14.05
C ILE A 225 -6.87 -4.78 -14.36
N LEU A 226 -8.05 -4.31 -13.96
CA LEU A 226 -8.44 -2.92 -14.11
C LEU A 226 -8.73 -2.33 -12.73
N GLU A 227 -7.96 -1.31 -12.37
CA GLU A 227 -8.05 -0.60 -11.09
C GLU A 227 -8.63 0.79 -11.29
N LEU A 228 -9.68 1.13 -10.57
CA LEU A 228 -10.17 2.50 -10.38
C LEU A 228 -9.74 2.92 -8.98
N GLN A 229 -8.91 3.94 -8.87
CA GLN A 229 -8.34 4.32 -7.59
C GLN A 229 -8.31 5.82 -7.39
N LYS A 230 -8.41 6.19 -6.12
CA LYS A 230 -8.09 7.51 -5.60
C LYS A 230 -6.79 7.42 -4.82
N ILE A 231 -5.98 8.48 -4.88
CA ILE A 231 -4.65 8.54 -4.28
C ILE A 231 -4.59 9.73 -3.33
N TRP A 232 -4.11 9.48 -2.11
CA TRP A 232 -3.87 10.50 -1.09
C TRP A 232 -2.40 10.53 -0.73
N GLN A 233 -1.81 11.72 -0.72
CA GLN A 233 -0.49 11.94 -0.15
C GLN A 233 -0.63 12.13 1.36
N ILE A 234 0.17 11.40 2.13
CA ILE A 234 0.15 11.50 3.60
C ILE A 234 1.46 12.16 4.03
N GLN A 235 1.37 13.40 4.49
CA GLN A 235 2.49 14.17 5.01
C GLN A 235 2.26 14.56 6.48
N GLU A 236 3.32 14.97 7.17
CA GLU A 236 3.22 15.51 8.54
C GLU A 236 2.38 16.79 8.60
N ALA A 237 2.40 17.59 7.54
CA ALA A 237 1.68 18.87 7.44
C ALA A 237 0.17 18.71 7.12
N GLY A 238 -0.28 17.49 6.80
CA GLY A 238 -1.66 17.21 6.41
C GLY A 238 -1.76 16.19 5.28
N ASN A 239 -2.95 15.62 5.14
CA ASN A 239 -3.28 14.71 4.04
C ASN A 239 -3.90 15.52 2.90
N SER A 240 -3.47 15.26 1.67
CA SER A 240 -4.05 15.87 0.47
C SER A 240 -4.46 14.79 -0.52
N GLN A 241 -5.61 14.97 -1.17
CA GLN A 241 -6.02 14.08 -2.24
C GLN A 241 -5.39 14.55 -3.55
N ILE A 242 -4.57 13.67 -4.14
CA ILE A 242 -3.93 13.93 -5.43
C ILE A 242 -4.98 13.87 -6.55
N THR A 243 -5.83 12.83 -6.49
CA THR A 243 -6.90 12.60 -7.46
C THR A 243 -8.17 13.37 -7.06
N ASN A 244 -8.06 14.67 -6.82
CA ASN A 244 -9.22 15.50 -6.52
C ASN A 244 -10.06 15.68 -7.80
N GLY A 245 -11.39 15.49 -7.69
CA GLY A 245 -12.34 15.63 -8.80
C GLY A 245 -12.56 14.37 -9.65
N GLY A 246 -11.89 13.25 -9.35
CA GLY A 246 -12.09 12.03 -10.11
C GLY A 246 -11.31 10.81 -9.65
N PHE A 247 -11.20 9.83 -10.54
CA PHE A 247 -10.56 8.54 -10.33
C PHE A 247 -9.49 8.30 -11.40
N LEU A 248 -8.34 7.80 -10.96
CA LEU A 248 -7.31 7.27 -11.84
C LEU A 248 -7.68 5.85 -12.23
N ILE A 249 -7.66 5.58 -13.53
CA ILE A 249 -7.88 4.24 -14.09
C ILE A 249 -6.54 3.69 -14.54
N LYS A 250 -6.25 2.47 -14.08
CA LYS A 250 -5.06 1.72 -14.45
C LYS A 250 -5.49 0.35 -14.94
N ALA A 251 -5.31 0.08 -16.23
CA ALA A 251 -5.49 -1.25 -16.81
C ALA A 251 -4.12 -1.86 -17.07
N TYR A 252 -3.83 -3.04 -16.52
CA TYR A 252 -2.53 -3.68 -16.69
C TYR A 252 -2.58 -5.20 -16.72
N ILE A 253 -1.53 -5.78 -17.30
CA ILE A 253 -1.26 -7.21 -17.32
C ILE A 253 0.20 -7.41 -16.93
N ASN A 254 0.43 -8.34 -16.01
CA ASN A 254 1.76 -8.74 -15.57
C ASN A 254 2.23 -9.97 -16.35
N VAL A 255 3.36 -9.85 -17.04
CA VAL A 255 3.98 -10.91 -17.84
C VAL A 255 5.24 -11.39 -17.13
N ASN A 256 5.26 -12.68 -16.78
CA ASN A 256 6.34 -13.28 -15.96
C ASN A 256 7.71 -13.31 -16.63
N ARG A 257 7.77 -13.33 -17.96
CA ARG A 257 9.02 -13.39 -18.73
C ARG A 257 9.00 -12.33 -19.82
N GLY A 258 9.89 -11.33 -19.67
CA GLY A 258 10.10 -10.31 -20.70
C GLY A 258 10.80 -10.79 -21.97
N THR A 259 11.17 -12.08 -22.02
CA THR A 259 11.79 -12.71 -23.20
C THR A 259 10.77 -13.38 -24.12
N ASP A 260 9.53 -13.56 -23.68
CA ASP A 260 8.45 -14.16 -24.46
C ASP A 260 7.74 -13.07 -25.28
N ILE A 261 8.31 -12.76 -26.44
CA ILE A 261 7.85 -11.67 -27.32
C ILE A 261 6.43 -11.93 -27.81
N ASP A 262 6.09 -13.17 -28.13
CA ASP A 262 4.75 -13.53 -28.62
C ASP A 262 3.68 -13.24 -27.57
N ARG A 263 3.97 -13.55 -26.31
CA ARG A 263 3.07 -13.23 -25.19
C ARG A 263 2.95 -11.74 -24.96
N ILE A 264 4.04 -10.98 -25.09
CA ILE A 264 4.01 -9.51 -24.99
C ILE A 264 3.11 -8.92 -26.08
N ASN A 265 3.28 -9.35 -27.34
CA ASN A 265 2.46 -8.90 -28.47
C ASN A 265 0.98 -9.28 -28.30
N TYR A 266 0.71 -10.46 -27.75
CA TYR A 266 -0.65 -10.89 -27.41
C TYR A 266 -1.26 -10.01 -26.32
N THR A 267 -0.51 -9.74 -25.24
CA THR A 267 -0.91 -8.86 -24.15
C THR A 267 -1.19 -7.43 -24.64
N GLU A 268 -0.36 -6.92 -25.54
CA GLU A 268 -0.58 -5.63 -26.20
C GLU A 268 -1.91 -5.61 -26.98
N THR A 269 -2.19 -6.67 -27.74
CA THR A 269 -3.46 -6.81 -28.47
C THR A 269 -4.66 -6.81 -27.52
N VAL A 270 -4.56 -7.48 -26.37
CA VAL A 270 -5.63 -7.50 -25.35
C VAL A 270 -5.89 -6.10 -24.78
N LEU A 271 -4.83 -5.35 -24.44
CA LEU A 271 -4.97 -3.96 -23.95
C LEU A 271 -5.52 -3.02 -25.03
N MET A 272 -5.13 -3.21 -26.29
CA MET A 272 -5.64 -2.42 -27.41
C MET A 272 -7.11 -2.73 -27.71
N ASN A 273 -7.55 -3.97 -27.53
CA ASN A 273 -8.97 -4.33 -27.63
C ASN A 273 -9.78 -3.68 -26.53
N LEU A 274 -9.30 -3.69 -25.28
CA LEU A 274 -9.93 -2.97 -24.17
C LEU A 274 -10.03 -1.47 -24.46
N LYS A 275 -8.94 -0.86 -24.96
CA LYS A 275 -8.94 0.56 -25.35
C LYS A 275 -9.98 0.87 -26.42
N LYS A 276 -10.15 0.00 -27.42
CA LYS A 276 -11.17 0.16 -28.47
C LYS A 276 -12.59 -0.04 -27.94
N GLU A 277 -12.80 -0.99 -27.04
CA GLU A 277 -14.10 -1.28 -26.44
C GLU A 277 -14.58 -0.14 -25.53
N LEU A 278 -13.64 0.49 -24.81
CA LEU A 278 -13.91 1.65 -23.95
C LEU A 278 -13.86 2.98 -24.70
N GLN A 279 -13.52 2.96 -26.00
CA GLN A 279 -13.39 4.16 -26.81
C GLN A 279 -14.73 4.88 -26.92
N GLY A 280 -14.73 6.18 -26.63
CA GLY A 280 -15.93 7.02 -26.58
C GLY A 280 -16.57 7.12 -25.20
N TYR A 281 -16.15 6.26 -24.25
CA TYR A 281 -16.53 6.40 -22.84
C TYR A 281 -15.36 6.92 -22.00
N ILE A 282 -14.19 6.27 -22.11
CA ILE A 282 -12.94 6.73 -21.50
C ILE A 282 -11.79 6.61 -22.47
N GLU A 283 -10.94 7.64 -22.50
CA GLU A 283 -9.71 7.60 -23.26
C GLU A 283 -8.58 6.99 -22.43
N LEU A 284 -8.14 5.79 -22.83
CA LEU A 284 -6.96 5.13 -22.29
C LEU A 284 -5.72 5.47 -23.11
N SER A 285 -4.68 5.98 -22.46
CA SER A 285 -3.43 6.40 -23.08
C SER A 285 -2.20 5.88 -22.31
N VAL A 286 -1.05 5.99 -22.96
CA VAL A 286 0.25 5.73 -22.34
C VAL A 286 0.69 7.03 -21.67
N PRO A 287 1.01 7.02 -20.37
CA PRO A 287 1.49 8.21 -19.67
C PRO A 287 2.89 8.59 -20.18
N ASP A 288 3.28 9.83 -19.91
CA ASP A 288 4.63 10.26 -20.25
C ASP A 288 5.68 9.43 -19.51
N ARG A 289 6.76 9.10 -20.23
CA ARG A 289 7.82 8.21 -19.76
C ARG A 289 8.59 8.84 -18.61
N GLN A 290 8.80 10.16 -18.65
CA GLN A 290 9.48 10.89 -17.58
C GLN A 290 8.67 10.85 -16.29
N SER A 291 7.34 10.91 -16.39
CA SER A 291 6.45 10.84 -15.23
C SER A 291 6.49 9.50 -14.49
N MET A 292 6.87 8.42 -15.18
CA MET A 292 7.00 7.06 -14.64
C MET A 292 8.44 6.68 -14.28
N ASP A 293 9.40 7.58 -14.40
CA ASP A 293 10.79 7.32 -14.05
C ASP A 293 10.97 7.44 -12.53
N SER A 294 11.30 6.36 -11.82
CA SER A 294 11.49 6.40 -10.36
C SER A 294 12.87 6.91 -9.90
N ARG A 295 13.77 7.24 -10.84
CA ARG A 295 15.12 7.72 -10.56
C ARG A 295 15.14 9.14 -9.97
N VAL A 296 16.29 9.54 -9.42
CA VAL A 296 16.50 10.63 -8.45
C VAL A 296 15.96 12.02 -8.83
N ALA A 297 15.61 12.28 -10.09
CA ALA A 297 14.92 13.50 -10.51
C ALA A 297 13.39 13.32 -10.43
N HIS A 298 12.72 13.99 -9.46
CA HIS A 298 11.27 14.16 -9.33
C HIS A 298 10.40 13.06 -9.97
N GLY A 299 10.65 11.84 -9.52
CA GLY A 299 10.32 10.63 -10.26
C GLY A 299 9.21 9.82 -9.63
N ASN A 300 8.05 10.43 -9.46
CA ASN A 300 6.78 9.73 -9.35
C ASN A 300 5.69 10.77 -9.62
N ILE A 301 5.49 11.13 -10.90
CA ILE A 301 4.27 11.80 -11.36
C ILE A 301 3.15 10.74 -11.50
N LEU A 302 3.11 9.79 -10.57
CA LEU A 302 1.85 9.24 -10.09
C LEU A 302 1.32 10.05 -8.88
N ILE A 303 1.79 11.30 -8.80
CA ILE A 303 1.21 12.47 -8.13
C ILE A 303 0.84 13.45 -9.24
#